data_AF-A0A672FT63-F1
#
_entry.id   AF-A0A672FT63-F1
#
_cell.length_a   1.000
_cell.length_b   1.000
_cell.length_c   1.000
_cell.angle_alpha   90.00
_cell.angle_beta   90.00
_cell.angle_gamma   90.00
#
_symmetry.space_group_name_H-M   'P 1'
#
loop_
_entity.id
_entity.type
_entity.pdbx_description
1 polymer ?
#
loop_
_entity_poly.entity_id
_entity_poly.type
_entity_poly.pdbx_seq_one_letter_code
_entity_poly.pdbx_strand_id
1 'polypeptide(L)'
;MIRGGMAEAVRRHSGSHHHHRGENRDHHSGENRDRIQDQGQDHRSSSEVAAGGPATPAERSPAPDIVAPQPPPPRPLFSPTSLLVGDSSIRNIRFFNAITRCIPGATVPTILHDLPELLQSLPSTVRRVIVHVGTNDTARRQSEVTKQDFKNLFNLLESCGRSVFISGPLPTFSRGAERFSRLLGLNTWLQRSCSASNFYFIDNFNLFWNRPAFYHQDGLHPSTLGSSILAGNIQHTVHTSPTD
;
A
#
# COMPACT_ATOMS: atom_id res chain seq x y z
N MET A 1 12.46 -22.01 18.30
CA MET A 1 13.46 -21.39 19.18
C MET A 1 13.95 -20.07 18.55
N ILE A 2 13.22 -18.96 18.73
CA ILE A 2 13.60 -17.64 18.15
C ILE A 2 13.30 -16.54 19.18
N ARG A 3 14.34 -16.13 19.93
CA ARG A 3 14.35 -14.92 20.79
C ARG A 3 15.76 -14.34 20.78
N GLY A 4 16.06 -13.46 19.82
CA GLY A 4 17.40 -12.88 19.67
C GLY A 4 17.44 -11.60 18.82
N GLY A 5 17.02 -11.67 17.55
CA GLY A 5 17.27 -10.61 16.56
C GLY A 5 16.83 -9.20 16.96
N MET A 6 15.70 -9.05 17.67
CA MET A 6 15.19 -7.72 18.06
C MET A 6 16.11 -6.99 19.05
N ALA A 7 16.77 -7.70 19.97
CA ALA A 7 17.70 -7.12 20.95
C ALA A 7 19.08 -6.77 20.36
N GLU A 8 19.37 -7.24 19.15
CA GLU A 8 20.59 -6.91 18.41
C GLU A 8 20.36 -5.76 17.42
N ALA A 9 19.19 -5.72 16.76
CA ALA A 9 18.80 -4.63 15.87
C ALA A 9 18.83 -3.25 16.56
N VAL A 10 18.35 -3.17 17.81
CA VAL A 10 18.42 -1.94 18.63
C VAL A 10 19.88 -1.56 18.92
N ARG A 11 20.71 -2.50 19.39
CA ARG A 11 22.12 -2.24 19.73
C ARG A 11 22.96 -1.80 18.51
N ARG A 12 22.71 -2.36 17.33
CA ARG A 12 23.44 -2.01 16.09
C ARG A 12 23.16 -0.58 15.59
N HIS A 13 22.11 0.11 16.07
CA HIS A 13 21.78 1.47 15.64
C HIS A 13 22.16 2.57 16.64
N SER A 14 22.28 2.28 17.94
CA SER A 14 22.63 3.30 18.96
C SER A 14 24.09 3.77 18.92
N GLY A 15 24.97 3.10 18.15
CA GLY A 15 26.42 3.33 18.17
C GLY A 15 26.96 4.41 17.22
N SER A 16 26.12 5.19 16.54
CA SER A 16 26.56 6.01 15.39
C SER A 16 26.18 7.50 15.46
N HIS A 17 26.42 8.15 16.60
CA HIS A 17 26.32 9.62 16.74
C HIS A 17 27.39 10.21 17.68
N HIS A 18 28.61 10.40 17.17
CA HIS A 18 29.55 11.39 17.72
C HIS A 18 30.38 12.01 16.59
N HIS A 19 30.69 13.31 16.75
CA HIS A 19 31.58 14.12 15.93
C HIS A 19 31.37 14.12 14.40
N HIS A 20 30.77 15.20 13.90
CA HIS A 20 31.63 16.29 13.42
C HIS A 20 30.95 17.66 13.56
N ARG A 21 31.73 18.64 14.01
CA ARG A 21 31.42 20.08 13.94
C ARG A 21 32.18 20.63 12.74
N GLY A 22 31.48 21.31 11.84
CA GLY A 22 32.06 21.97 10.66
C GLY A 22 31.37 23.31 10.46
N GLU A 23 32.17 24.37 10.31
CA GLU A 23 31.70 25.73 10.06
C GLU A 23 31.66 25.97 8.56
N ASN A 24 30.70 26.75 8.07
CA ASN A 24 30.78 27.33 6.73
C ASN A 24 30.21 28.76 6.75
N ARG A 25 30.93 29.69 6.13
CA ARG A 25 30.47 31.06 5.84
C ARG A 25 30.55 31.25 4.34
N ASP A 26 29.48 31.71 3.71
CA ASP A 26 29.52 32.19 2.33
C ASP A 26 28.75 33.51 2.23
N HIS A 27 29.27 34.44 1.44
CA HIS A 27 28.63 35.73 1.15
C HIS A 27 27.77 35.62 -0.13
N HIS A 28 26.65 36.34 -0.18
CA HIS A 28 25.91 36.56 -1.44
C HIS A 28 25.24 37.94 -1.50
N SER A 29 25.85 38.83 -2.28
CA SER A 29 25.37 40.15 -2.71
C SER A 29 26.40 40.68 -3.72
N GLY A 30 26.06 41.19 -4.91
CA GLY A 30 24.78 41.35 -5.61
C GLY A 30 25.05 42.07 -6.95
N GLU A 31 24.02 42.63 -7.59
CA GLU A 31 24.13 43.64 -8.69
C GLU A 31 24.73 43.17 -10.05
N ASN A 32 24.45 43.78 -11.21
CA ASN A 32 23.22 44.46 -11.67
C ASN A 32 23.15 44.54 -13.23
N ARG A 33 21.95 44.30 -13.79
CA ARG A 33 21.30 45.01 -14.93
C ARG A 33 21.90 45.13 -16.36
N ASP A 34 20.95 45.51 -17.24
CA ASP A 34 21.08 46.26 -18.51
C ASP A 34 21.64 45.53 -19.78
N ARG A 35 21.14 45.76 -21.01
CA ARG A 35 19.88 46.36 -21.52
C ARG A 35 19.74 46.17 -23.06
N ILE A 36 18.52 46.30 -23.60
CA ILE A 36 18.17 46.79 -24.97
C ILE A 36 18.58 45.87 -26.16
N GLN A 37 17.64 45.35 -26.99
CA GLN A 37 17.04 45.92 -28.24
C GLN A 37 18.02 45.85 -29.46
N ASP A 38 17.64 45.71 -30.74
CA ASP A 38 16.39 46.04 -31.45
C ASP A 38 16.30 45.36 -32.87
N GLN A 39 15.11 45.38 -33.52
CA GLN A 39 14.74 45.23 -34.98
C GLN A 39 15.43 44.17 -35.91
N GLY A 40 14.82 43.65 -37.00
CA GLY A 40 13.45 43.79 -37.54
C GLY A 40 13.24 43.07 -38.91
N GLN A 41 11.97 42.86 -39.31
CA GLN A 41 11.30 43.03 -40.63
C GLN A 41 12.03 42.70 -41.98
N ASP A 42 11.42 42.19 -43.07
CA ASP A 42 10.05 41.70 -43.43
C ASP A 42 10.20 40.77 -44.70
N HIS A 43 9.41 40.60 -45.79
CA HIS A 43 8.13 41.12 -46.33
C HIS A 43 7.54 40.19 -47.44
N ARG A 44 6.20 39.96 -47.48
CA ARG A 44 5.33 39.65 -48.67
C ARG A 44 5.57 38.35 -49.50
N SER A 45 4.65 37.84 -50.37
CA SER A 45 3.28 38.25 -50.81
C SER A 45 2.43 37.07 -51.35
N SER A 46 1.08 37.26 -51.44
CA SER A 46 0.11 36.96 -52.55
C SER A 46 0.25 35.74 -53.50
N SER A 47 -0.78 35.08 -54.07
CA SER A 47 -2.27 35.16 -53.97
C SER A 47 -2.96 34.00 -54.77
N GLU A 48 -4.30 33.97 -54.81
CA GLU A 48 -5.26 33.04 -55.50
C GLU A 48 -5.05 32.86 -57.05
N VAL A 49 -5.70 31.96 -57.83
CA VAL A 49 -7.08 31.34 -57.77
C VAL A 49 -7.14 29.91 -58.39
N ALA A 50 -8.28 29.23 -58.28
CA ALA A 50 -8.53 27.79 -58.52
C ALA A 50 -8.89 27.32 -59.96
N ALA A 51 -8.83 25.99 -60.20
CA ALA A 51 -9.72 25.24 -61.13
C ALA A 51 -9.61 23.69 -60.99
N GLY A 52 -10.74 22.96 -61.14
CA GLY A 52 -10.78 21.54 -61.57
C GLY A 52 -10.74 20.42 -60.50
N GLY A 53 -11.64 19.43 -60.61
CA GLY A 53 -11.62 18.15 -59.86
C GLY A 53 -10.95 16.99 -60.64
N PRO A 54 -10.93 15.74 -60.12
CA PRO A 54 -12.18 15.00 -59.91
C PRO A 54 -12.28 14.07 -58.67
N ALA A 55 -13.52 13.64 -58.40
CA ALA A 55 -14.00 12.42 -57.71
C ALA A 55 -13.14 11.72 -56.63
N THR A 56 -13.68 11.67 -55.41
CA THR A 56 -13.21 10.83 -54.30
C THR A 56 -13.58 9.34 -54.47
N PRO A 57 -12.69 8.39 -54.12
CA PRO A 57 -13.08 7.03 -53.79
C PRO A 57 -13.85 7.02 -52.46
N ALA A 58 -14.96 6.27 -52.38
CA ALA A 58 -15.70 6.11 -51.14
C ALA A 58 -14.97 5.15 -50.19
N GLU A 59 -14.39 5.68 -49.11
CA GLU A 59 -13.79 4.89 -48.05
C GLU A 59 -14.87 4.08 -47.31
N ARG A 60 -14.69 2.76 -47.19
CA ARG A 60 -15.66 1.90 -46.52
C ARG A 60 -15.60 2.14 -45.02
N SER A 61 -16.74 2.50 -44.41
CA SER A 61 -16.91 2.43 -42.96
C SER A 61 -16.49 1.05 -42.44
N PRO A 62 -15.65 0.96 -41.38
CA PRO A 62 -15.39 -0.31 -40.73
C PRO A 62 -16.69 -0.85 -40.12
N ALA A 63 -16.88 -2.16 -40.22
CA ALA A 63 -17.95 -2.83 -39.48
C ALA A 63 -17.67 -2.74 -37.96
N PRO A 64 -18.69 -2.65 -37.10
CA PRO A 64 -18.47 -2.64 -35.66
C PRO A 64 -17.90 -4.00 -35.22
N ASP A 65 -16.75 -3.98 -34.54
CA ASP A 65 -16.21 -5.17 -33.89
C ASP A 65 -17.23 -5.68 -32.85
N ILE A 66 -17.81 -6.86 -33.12
CA ILE A 66 -18.66 -7.56 -32.17
C ILE A 66 -17.73 -8.16 -31.11
N VAL A 67 -17.38 -7.34 -30.11
CA VAL A 67 -16.64 -7.77 -28.92
C VAL A 67 -17.50 -8.81 -28.19
N ALA A 68 -17.21 -10.09 -28.42
CA ALA A 68 -17.88 -11.19 -27.75
C ALA A 68 -17.80 -10.99 -26.22
N PRO A 69 -18.90 -11.20 -25.47
CA PRO A 69 -18.89 -11.00 -24.02
C PRO A 69 -17.77 -11.79 -23.37
N GLN A 70 -16.86 -11.09 -22.68
CA GLN A 70 -15.82 -11.71 -21.87
C GLN A 70 -16.49 -12.69 -20.89
N PRO A 71 -16.08 -13.97 -20.84
CA PRO A 71 -16.71 -14.93 -19.96
C PRO A 71 -16.56 -14.45 -18.51
N PRO A 72 -17.61 -14.56 -17.67
CA PRO A 72 -17.55 -14.09 -16.30
C PRO A 72 -16.40 -14.81 -15.56
N PRO A 73 -15.68 -14.10 -14.65
CA PRO A 73 -14.54 -14.68 -13.96
C PRO A 73 -14.94 -15.99 -13.26
N PRO A 74 -14.07 -17.02 -13.29
CA PRO A 74 -14.43 -18.36 -12.83
C PRO A 74 -14.93 -18.31 -11.39
N ARG A 75 -16.13 -18.87 -11.17
CA ARG A 75 -16.77 -18.89 -9.86
C ARG A 75 -15.85 -19.63 -8.87
N PRO A 76 -15.63 -19.11 -7.65
CA PRO A 76 -14.87 -19.82 -6.63
C PRO A 76 -15.43 -21.24 -6.41
N LEU A 77 -14.55 -22.23 -6.31
CA LEU A 77 -14.93 -23.63 -6.10
C LEU A 77 -15.66 -23.85 -4.75
N PHE A 78 -15.49 -22.94 -3.81
CA PHE A 78 -16.19 -22.90 -2.52
C PHE A 78 -16.58 -21.46 -2.18
N SER A 79 -17.66 -21.29 -1.42
CA SER A 79 -18.07 -19.97 -0.91
C SER A 79 -16.97 -19.34 -0.04
N PRO A 80 -16.73 -18.02 -0.15
CA PRO A 80 -15.74 -17.35 0.67
C PRO A 80 -16.14 -17.36 2.15
N THR A 81 -15.15 -17.53 3.02
CA THR A 81 -15.31 -17.59 4.49
C THR A 81 -14.54 -16.47 5.22
N SER A 82 -13.65 -15.77 4.51
CA SER A 82 -12.84 -14.67 5.05
C SER A 82 -12.91 -13.43 4.15
N LEU A 83 -12.91 -12.25 4.74
CA LEU A 83 -12.54 -10.99 4.09
C LEU A 83 -11.05 -10.70 4.39
N LEU A 84 -10.27 -10.37 3.37
CA LEU A 84 -8.95 -9.74 3.51
C LEU A 84 -9.05 -8.31 2.97
N VAL A 85 -8.89 -7.31 3.83
CA VAL A 85 -8.94 -5.88 3.48
C VAL A 85 -7.64 -5.19 3.89
N GLY A 86 -7.16 -4.23 3.11
CA GLY A 86 -5.86 -3.61 3.39
C GLY A 86 -5.25 -2.80 2.25
N ASP A 87 -4.03 -2.35 2.48
CA ASP A 87 -3.31 -1.46 1.56
C ASP A 87 -2.73 -2.15 0.31
N SER A 88 -1.90 -1.45 -0.47
CA SER A 88 -1.29 -1.99 -1.69
C SER A 88 -0.38 -3.21 -1.48
N SER A 89 0.04 -3.50 -0.24
CA SER A 89 0.81 -4.69 0.12
C SER A 89 0.04 -6.00 -0.12
N ILE A 90 -1.30 -5.96 -0.04
CA ILE A 90 -2.14 -7.16 -0.26
C ILE A 90 -2.62 -7.34 -1.71
N ARG A 91 -2.26 -6.44 -2.65
CA ARG A 91 -2.77 -6.43 -4.04
C ARG A 91 -2.61 -7.78 -4.76
N ASN A 92 -1.49 -8.45 -4.51
CA ASN A 92 -1.10 -9.69 -5.17
C ASN A 92 -1.38 -10.94 -4.31
N ILE A 93 -2.05 -10.80 -3.16
CA ILE A 93 -2.42 -11.92 -2.30
C ILE A 93 -3.68 -12.59 -2.84
N ARG A 94 -3.59 -13.90 -3.07
CA ARG A 94 -4.73 -14.78 -3.36
C ARG A 94 -4.51 -16.09 -2.61
N PHE A 95 -5.49 -16.47 -1.79
CA PHE A 95 -5.61 -17.81 -1.23
C PHE A 95 -7.08 -18.23 -1.25
N PHE A 96 -7.32 -19.54 -1.11
CA PHE A 96 -8.67 -20.09 -1.22
C PHE A 96 -9.63 -19.52 -0.16
N ASN A 97 -10.89 -19.36 -0.56
CA ASN A 97 -12.01 -18.99 0.31
C ASN A 97 -11.91 -17.58 0.94
N ALA A 98 -11.12 -16.67 0.36
CA ALA A 98 -11.04 -15.26 0.78
C ALA A 98 -11.54 -14.28 -0.30
N ILE A 99 -12.33 -13.27 0.10
CA ILE A 99 -12.59 -12.06 -0.69
C ILE A 99 -11.45 -11.08 -0.39
N THR A 100 -10.69 -10.64 -1.40
CA THR A 100 -9.62 -9.64 -1.22
C THR A 100 -10.09 -8.25 -1.66
N ARG A 101 -9.98 -7.26 -0.77
CA ARG A 101 -10.29 -5.84 -0.99
C ARG A 101 -9.03 -5.00 -0.75
N CYS A 102 -8.20 -4.89 -1.78
CA CYS A 102 -7.03 -4.02 -1.78
C CYS A 102 -7.43 -2.57 -2.08
N ILE A 103 -7.08 -1.65 -1.17
CA ILE A 103 -7.32 -0.22 -1.28
C ILE A 103 -5.93 0.47 -1.31
N PRO A 104 -5.35 0.76 -2.49
CA PRO A 104 -3.97 1.23 -2.60
C PRO A 104 -3.73 2.54 -1.83
N GLY A 105 -2.65 2.59 -1.05
CA GLY A 105 -2.33 3.76 -0.21
C GLY A 105 -3.22 3.95 1.03
N ALA A 106 -4.11 2.99 1.34
CA ALA A 106 -4.98 3.08 2.52
C ALA A 106 -4.21 3.33 3.83
N THR A 107 -4.83 4.13 4.68
CA THR A 107 -4.44 4.40 6.07
C THR A 107 -5.51 3.83 7.01
N VAL A 108 -5.25 3.76 8.32
CA VAL A 108 -6.22 3.24 9.28
C VAL A 108 -7.57 3.97 9.22
N PRO A 109 -7.64 5.32 9.08
CA PRO A 109 -8.90 6.02 8.84
C PRO A 109 -9.62 5.63 7.53
N THR A 110 -8.88 5.28 6.47
CA THR A 110 -9.45 4.79 5.20
C THR A 110 -10.17 3.46 5.42
N ILE A 111 -9.50 2.51 6.10
CA ILE A 111 -10.12 1.22 6.42
C ILE A 111 -11.31 1.41 7.38
N LEU A 112 -11.18 2.26 8.39
CA LEU A 112 -12.26 2.58 9.34
C LEU A 112 -13.52 3.12 8.64
N HIS A 113 -13.35 3.95 7.62
CA HIS A 113 -14.44 4.53 6.83
C HIS A 113 -15.11 3.51 5.89
N ASP A 114 -14.32 2.73 5.14
CA ASP A 114 -14.84 1.87 4.07
C ASP A 114 -15.34 0.50 4.60
N LEU A 115 -14.83 0.04 5.75
CA LEU A 115 -15.11 -1.29 6.28
C LEU A 115 -16.60 -1.54 6.63
N PRO A 116 -17.39 -0.61 7.18
CA PRO A 116 -18.82 -0.84 7.45
C PRO A 116 -19.64 -1.25 6.22
N GLU A 117 -19.45 -0.58 5.08
CA GLU A 117 -20.13 -0.90 3.83
C GLU A 117 -19.65 -2.27 3.30
N LEU A 118 -18.34 -2.51 3.33
CA LEU A 118 -17.77 -3.80 2.99
C LEU A 118 -18.40 -4.92 3.84
N LEU A 119 -18.45 -4.79 5.16
CA LEU A 119 -18.98 -5.79 6.10
C LEU A 119 -20.48 -6.10 5.89
N GLN A 120 -21.26 -5.13 5.41
CA GLN A 120 -22.66 -5.29 5.04
C GLN A 120 -22.84 -6.00 3.68
N SER A 121 -21.96 -5.73 2.72
CA SER A 121 -21.99 -6.36 1.38
C SER A 121 -21.46 -7.81 1.33
N LEU A 122 -20.89 -8.33 2.43
CA LEU A 122 -20.33 -9.69 2.48
C LEU A 122 -21.42 -10.78 2.53
N PRO A 123 -21.20 -11.93 1.85
CA PRO A 123 -21.99 -13.14 2.08
C PRO A 123 -21.98 -13.60 3.55
N SER A 124 -23.09 -14.19 4.02
CA SER A 124 -23.23 -14.74 5.38
C SER A 124 -22.27 -15.90 5.71
N THR A 125 -21.64 -16.49 4.69
CA THR A 125 -20.55 -17.48 4.84
C THR A 125 -19.25 -16.84 5.34
N VAL A 126 -19.07 -15.52 5.21
CA VAL A 126 -17.86 -14.82 5.63
C VAL A 126 -17.90 -14.55 7.13
N ARG A 127 -17.28 -15.45 7.89
CA ARG A 127 -17.18 -15.42 9.35
C ARG A 127 -15.90 -14.79 9.90
N ARG A 128 -14.92 -14.48 9.03
CA ARG A 128 -13.61 -13.96 9.44
C ARG A 128 -13.26 -12.66 8.73
N VAL A 129 -12.61 -11.72 9.45
CA VAL A 129 -12.15 -10.44 8.90
C VAL A 129 -10.66 -10.29 9.17
N ILE A 130 -9.88 -10.06 8.12
CA ILE A 130 -8.43 -9.92 8.16
C ILE A 130 -8.07 -8.51 7.66
N VAL A 131 -7.44 -7.70 8.51
CA VAL A 131 -7.05 -6.32 8.18
C VAL A 131 -5.52 -6.20 8.07
N HIS A 132 -5.01 -5.63 6.98
CA HIS A 132 -3.59 -5.34 6.78
C HIS A 132 -3.35 -3.87 6.41
N VAL A 133 -2.93 -3.06 7.39
CA VAL A 133 -2.72 -1.60 7.25
C VAL A 133 -1.72 -1.11 8.30
N GLY A 134 -1.32 0.16 8.25
CA GLY A 134 -0.37 0.79 9.17
C GLY A 134 0.94 1.21 8.50
N THR A 135 1.30 0.56 7.39
CA THR A 135 2.57 0.83 6.69
C THR A 135 2.61 2.27 6.16
N ASN A 136 1.50 2.77 5.62
CA ASN A 136 1.36 4.14 5.10
C ASN A 136 1.28 5.17 6.23
N ASP A 137 0.60 4.85 7.32
CA ASP A 137 0.40 5.71 8.48
C ASP A 137 1.73 6.14 9.13
N THR A 138 2.70 5.20 9.22
CA THR A 138 4.05 5.51 9.74
C THR A 138 4.84 6.54 8.92
N ALA A 139 4.40 6.90 7.70
CA ALA A 139 5.00 8.00 6.95
C ALA A 139 4.71 9.37 7.59
N ARG A 140 3.54 9.54 8.23
CA ARG A 140 3.06 10.83 8.78
C ARG A 140 3.74 11.26 10.09
N ARG A 141 4.64 10.45 10.66
CA ARG A 141 5.34 10.67 11.95
C ARG A 141 4.45 10.78 13.22
N GLN A 142 3.13 10.64 13.10
CA GLN A 142 2.14 10.87 14.17
C GLN A 142 1.72 9.57 14.91
N SER A 143 2.65 8.90 15.59
CA SER A 143 2.43 7.57 16.19
C SER A 143 1.20 7.44 17.10
N GLU A 144 0.89 8.46 17.92
CA GLU A 144 -0.25 8.39 18.85
C GLU A 144 -1.60 8.61 18.15
N VAL A 145 -1.62 9.35 17.04
CA VAL A 145 -2.81 9.49 16.18
C VAL A 145 -3.11 8.14 15.52
N THR A 146 -2.11 7.52 14.88
CA THR A 146 -2.24 6.18 14.28
C THR A 146 -2.73 5.12 15.28
N LYS A 147 -2.25 5.16 16.53
CA LYS A 147 -2.77 4.27 17.60
C LYS A 147 -4.23 4.57 17.93
N GLN A 148 -4.64 5.83 17.97
CA GLN A 148 -6.03 6.20 18.24
C GLN A 148 -6.95 5.79 17.08
N ASP A 149 -6.52 5.97 15.83
CA ASP A 149 -7.23 5.47 14.65
C ASP A 149 -7.42 3.95 14.74
N PHE A 150 -6.38 3.21 15.17
CA PHE A 150 -6.47 1.77 15.41
C PHE A 150 -7.42 1.40 16.54
N LYS A 151 -7.49 2.15 17.65
CA LYS A 151 -8.51 1.91 18.70
C LYS A 151 -9.93 2.08 18.14
N ASN A 152 -10.16 3.12 17.35
CA ASN A 152 -11.46 3.36 16.72
C ASN A 152 -11.85 2.20 15.78
N LEU A 153 -10.88 1.67 15.03
CA LEU A 153 -11.04 0.46 14.19
C LEU A 153 -11.25 -0.82 15.01
N PHE A 154 -10.60 -0.95 16.18
CA PHE A 154 -10.78 -2.10 17.06
C PHE A 154 -12.20 -2.13 17.65
N ASN A 155 -12.71 -1.00 18.18
CA ASN A 155 -14.08 -0.90 18.67
C ASN A 155 -15.11 -1.30 17.59
N LEU A 156 -14.86 -0.92 16.32
CA LEU A 156 -15.70 -1.28 15.19
C LEU A 156 -15.65 -2.80 14.91
N LEU A 157 -14.44 -3.37 14.90
CA LEU A 157 -14.20 -4.80 14.69
C LEU A 157 -14.75 -5.68 15.83
N GLU A 158 -14.69 -5.24 17.08
CA GLU A 158 -15.29 -5.94 18.24
C GLU A 158 -16.80 -6.12 18.05
N SER A 159 -17.49 -5.12 17.47
CA SER A 159 -18.93 -5.21 17.17
C SER A 159 -19.31 -6.01 15.92
N CYS A 160 -18.35 -6.45 15.09
CA CYS A 160 -18.65 -6.92 13.73
C CYS A 160 -19.16 -8.37 13.60
N GLY A 161 -19.26 -9.11 14.72
CA GLY A 161 -19.85 -10.46 14.78
C GLY A 161 -19.07 -11.54 14.01
N ARG A 162 -17.77 -11.35 13.83
CA ARG A 162 -16.86 -12.19 13.03
C ARG A 162 -15.51 -12.32 13.73
N SER A 163 -14.80 -13.44 13.58
CA SER A 163 -13.47 -13.63 14.17
C SER A 163 -12.45 -12.70 13.49
N VAL A 164 -11.75 -11.88 14.28
CA VAL A 164 -10.91 -10.77 13.78
C VAL A 164 -9.42 -11.14 13.77
N PHE A 165 -8.77 -10.83 12.65
CA PHE A 165 -7.35 -11.03 12.42
C PHE A 165 -6.69 -9.70 12.06
N ILE A 166 -5.68 -9.27 12.82
CA ILE A 166 -4.88 -8.09 12.52
C ILE A 166 -3.53 -8.54 11.95
N SER A 167 -3.31 -8.24 10.67
CA SER A 167 -2.09 -8.58 9.95
C SER A 167 -1.07 -7.47 10.11
N GLY A 168 -0.02 -7.74 10.89
CA GLY A 168 0.99 -6.73 11.28
C GLY A 168 1.66 -6.07 10.07
N PRO A 169 1.97 -4.76 10.16
CA PRO A 169 2.53 -3.99 9.06
C PRO A 169 3.90 -4.54 8.64
N LEU A 170 4.21 -4.48 7.36
CA LEU A 170 5.50 -4.92 6.86
C LEU A 170 6.61 -3.92 7.26
N PRO A 171 7.80 -4.39 7.66
CA PRO A 171 8.96 -3.52 7.72
C PRO A 171 9.31 -3.04 6.31
N THR A 172 9.92 -1.86 6.18
CA THR A 172 10.38 -1.32 4.89
C THR A 172 11.88 -1.51 4.73
N PHE A 173 12.32 -2.05 3.59
CA PHE A 173 13.74 -2.26 3.28
C PHE A 173 14.41 -0.96 2.79
N SER A 174 15.56 -0.59 3.35
CA SER A 174 16.35 0.60 2.98
C SER A 174 15.63 1.96 3.02
N ARG A 175 14.51 2.10 3.76
CA ARG A 175 13.74 3.38 3.88
C ARG A 175 14.00 4.17 5.18
N GLY A 176 15.19 4.01 5.76
CA GLY A 176 15.68 4.76 6.92
C GLY A 176 15.25 4.22 8.29
N ALA A 177 16.17 4.30 9.27
CA ALA A 177 15.99 3.80 10.63
C ALA A 177 14.77 4.37 11.35
N GLU A 178 14.45 5.65 11.10
CA GLU A 178 13.37 6.38 11.75
C GLU A 178 11.98 5.81 11.40
N ARG A 179 11.76 5.40 10.14
CA ARG A 179 10.52 4.74 9.71
C ARG A 179 10.47 3.30 10.24
N PHE A 180 11.59 2.59 10.22
CA PHE A 180 11.69 1.24 10.79
C PHE A 180 11.33 1.22 12.28
N SER A 181 11.84 2.19 13.06
CA SER A 181 11.52 2.35 14.48
C SER A 181 10.02 2.52 14.72
N ARG A 182 9.35 3.39 13.93
CA ARG A 182 7.88 3.53 13.99
C ARG A 182 7.13 2.26 13.62
N LEU A 183 7.54 1.57 12.56
CA LEU A 183 6.91 0.31 12.12
C LEU A 183 7.06 -0.78 13.20
N LEU A 184 8.24 -0.92 13.81
CA LEU A 184 8.48 -1.86 14.92
C LEU A 184 7.67 -1.50 16.17
N GLY A 185 7.62 -0.22 16.53
CA GLY A 185 6.81 0.28 17.65
C GLY A 185 5.31 0.04 17.45
N LEU A 186 4.82 0.24 16.21
CA LEU A 186 3.45 -0.04 15.83
C LEU A 186 3.15 -1.55 15.86
N ASN A 187 4.02 -2.40 15.29
CA ASN A 187 3.87 -3.86 15.33
C ASN A 187 3.83 -4.39 16.78
N THR A 188 4.73 -3.90 17.64
CA THR A 188 4.79 -4.26 19.06
C THR A 188 3.56 -3.80 19.84
N TRP A 189 3.01 -2.63 19.49
CA TRP A 189 1.77 -2.13 20.10
C TRP A 189 0.55 -2.94 19.62
N LEU A 190 0.39 -3.15 18.31
CA LEU A 190 -0.70 -3.94 17.73
C LEU A 190 -0.75 -5.35 18.32
N GLN A 191 0.39 -6.03 18.46
CA GLN A 191 0.45 -7.36 19.07
C GLN A 191 -0.19 -7.38 20.48
N ARG A 192 0.10 -6.36 21.31
CA ARG A 192 -0.46 -6.24 22.67
C ARG A 192 -1.94 -5.87 22.64
N SER A 193 -2.34 -4.92 21.79
CA SER A 193 -3.74 -4.51 21.63
C SER A 193 -4.62 -5.68 21.18
N CYS A 194 -4.12 -6.52 20.26
CA CYS A 194 -4.87 -7.70 19.80
C CYS A 194 -5.11 -8.70 20.93
N SER A 195 -4.09 -8.96 21.78
CA SER A 195 -4.26 -9.80 22.97
C SER A 195 -5.22 -9.20 24.01
N ALA A 196 -5.47 -7.89 24.00
CA ALA A 196 -6.45 -7.24 24.88
C ALA A 196 -7.88 -7.31 24.33
N SER A 197 -8.06 -7.14 23.01
CA SER A 197 -9.37 -7.20 22.32
C SER A 197 -9.77 -8.61 21.83
N ASN A 198 -9.07 -9.67 22.26
CA ASN A 198 -9.27 -11.06 21.81
C ASN A 198 -9.18 -11.23 20.27
N PHE A 199 -8.29 -10.49 19.62
CA PHE A 199 -8.03 -10.58 18.18
C PHE A 199 -6.79 -11.43 17.88
N TYR A 200 -6.80 -12.14 16.76
CA TYR A 200 -5.65 -12.90 16.29
C TYR A 200 -4.63 -11.98 15.61
N PHE A 201 -3.41 -11.89 16.17
CA PHE A 201 -2.33 -11.11 15.57
C PHE A 201 -1.45 -11.97 14.66
N ILE A 202 -1.30 -11.57 13.39
CA ILE A 202 -0.45 -12.24 12.41
C ILE A 202 0.88 -11.45 12.31
N ASP A 203 1.93 -11.92 12.97
CA ASP A 203 3.24 -11.26 12.93
C ASP A 203 3.97 -11.54 11.61
N ASN A 204 3.87 -10.59 10.68
CA ASN A 204 4.66 -10.61 9.44
C ASN A 204 6.07 -10.03 9.65
N PHE A 205 6.30 -9.31 10.74
CA PHE A 205 7.45 -8.41 10.88
C PHE A 205 8.76 -9.17 10.94
N ASN A 206 8.81 -10.22 11.77
CA ASN A 206 10.00 -11.08 11.90
C ASN A 206 10.25 -11.94 10.64
N LEU A 207 9.22 -12.22 9.83
CA LEU A 207 9.37 -12.95 8.57
C LEU A 207 9.97 -12.08 7.45
N PHE A 208 9.56 -10.80 7.40
CA PHE A 208 9.97 -9.85 6.37
C PHE A 208 11.23 -9.04 6.72
N TRP A 209 11.62 -8.99 7.99
CA TRP A 209 12.80 -8.26 8.43
C TRP A 209 14.09 -8.77 7.77
N ASN A 210 14.83 -7.85 7.15
CA ASN A 210 16.08 -8.11 6.44
C ASN A 210 15.95 -9.27 5.41
N ARG A 211 14.95 -9.19 4.53
CA ARG A 211 14.73 -10.11 3.40
C ARG A 211 14.59 -9.34 2.08
N PRO A 212 15.70 -8.89 1.45
CA PRO A 212 15.65 -8.06 0.24
C PRO A 212 14.81 -8.68 -0.89
N ALA A 213 14.93 -9.99 -1.11
CA ALA A 213 14.17 -10.73 -2.14
C ALA A 213 12.65 -10.77 -1.93
N PHE A 214 12.15 -10.39 -0.75
CA PHE A 214 10.70 -10.32 -0.48
C PHE A 214 10.09 -8.98 -0.91
N TYR A 215 10.87 -8.02 -1.41
CA TYR A 215 10.40 -6.70 -1.84
C TYR A 215 10.67 -6.44 -3.32
N HIS A 216 9.91 -5.50 -3.90
CA HIS A 216 10.33 -4.79 -5.11
C HIS A 216 11.45 -3.78 -4.80
N GLN A 217 12.03 -3.19 -5.85
CA GLN A 217 13.12 -2.21 -5.76
C GLN A 217 12.77 -0.95 -4.93
N ASP A 218 11.49 -0.69 -4.68
CA ASP A 218 11.03 0.42 -3.84
C ASP A 218 11.18 0.17 -2.32
N GLY A 219 11.55 -1.05 -1.90
CA GLY A 219 11.70 -1.41 -0.50
C GLY A 219 10.42 -1.30 0.34
N LEU A 220 9.25 -1.32 -0.32
CA LEU A 220 7.94 -1.12 0.28
C LEU A 220 6.95 -2.23 -0.10
N HIS A 221 6.78 -2.50 -1.39
CA HIS A 221 5.79 -3.49 -1.85
C HIS A 221 6.38 -4.91 -1.90
N PRO A 222 5.65 -5.95 -1.51
CA PRO A 222 6.11 -7.33 -1.62
C PRO A 222 6.37 -7.75 -3.07
N SER A 223 7.49 -8.44 -3.31
CA SER A 223 7.74 -9.15 -4.58
C SER A 223 6.74 -10.30 -4.78
N THR A 224 6.80 -11.03 -5.89
CA THR A 224 6.02 -12.28 -6.07
C THR A 224 6.32 -13.30 -4.96
N LEU A 225 7.60 -13.43 -4.55
CA LEU A 225 8.01 -14.28 -3.45
C LEU A 225 7.49 -13.74 -2.10
N GLY A 226 7.62 -12.43 -1.86
CA GLY A 226 7.07 -11.80 -0.65
C GLY A 226 5.55 -12.00 -0.55
N SER A 227 4.82 -11.75 -1.64
CA SER A 227 3.36 -11.95 -1.71
C SER A 227 2.95 -13.38 -1.36
N SER A 228 3.72 -14.37 -1.83
CA SER A 228 3.52 -15.79 -1.50
C SER A 228 3.77 -16.09 -0.02
N ILE A 229 4.85 -15.56 0.57
CA ILE A 229 5.16 -15.72 2.01
C ILE A 229 4.10 -15.04 2.89
N LEU A 230 3.63 -13.84 2.51
CA LEU A 230 2.58 -13.12 3.23
C LEU A 230 1.23 -13.84 3.14
N ALA A 231 0.86 -14.32 1.96
CA ALA A 231 -0.33 -15.14 1.76
C ALA A 231 -0.28 -16.42 2.61
N GLY A 232 0.87 -17.13 2.59
CA GLY A 232 1.09 -18.34 3.37
C GLY A 232 1.00 -18.13 4.87
N ASN A 233 1.58 -17.05 5.39
CA ASN A 233 1.51 -16.70 6.82
C ASN A 233 0.06 -16.41 7.25
N ILE A 234 -0.63 -15.55 6.49
CA ILE A 234 -2.04 -15.20 6.76
C ILE A 234 -2.93 -16.44 6.70
N GLN A 235 -2.82 -17.25 5.65
CA GLN A 235 -3.60 -18.48 5.49
C GLN A 235 -3.31 -19.47 6.61
N HIS A 236 -2.04 -19.63 7.02
CA HIS A 236 -1.66 -20.53 8.10
C HIS A 236 -2.32 -20.13 9.43
N THR A 237 -2.20 -18.88 9.87
CA THR A 237 -2.84 -18.42 11.11
C THR A 237 -4.37 -18.53 11.03
N VAL A 238 -4.98 -18.16 9.90
CA VAL A 238 -6.44 -18.25 9.69
C VAL A 238 -6.97 -19.69 9.70
N HIS A 239 -6.12 -20.68 9.41
CA HIS A 239 -6.45 -22.11 9.47
C HIS A 239 -6.11 -22.77 10.82
N THR A 240 -5.16 -22.22 11.60
CA THR A 240 -4.78 -22.77 12.92
C THR A 240 -5.49 -22.10 14.10
N SER A 241 -6.07 -20.91 13.91
CA SER A 241 -7.00 -20.32 14.88
C SER A 241 -8.27 -21.16 15.02
N PRO A 242 -8.85 -21.27 16.23
CA PRO A 242 -10.18 -21.80 16.46
C PRO A 242 -11.24 -21.20 15.52
N THR A 243 -12.22 -22.02 15.14
CA THR A 243 -13.44 -21.59 14.46
C THR A 243 -14.58 -21.47 15.47
N ASP A 244 -15.13 -20.28 15.58
CA ASP A 244 -16.35 -19.96 16.35
C ASP A 244 -17.64 -20.34 15.59
#